data_AF-A0A0L0UL68-F1
#
_entry.id   AF-A0A0L0UL68-F1
#
_cell.length_a   1.000
_cell.length_b   1.000
_cell.length_c   1.000
_cell.angle_alpha   90.00
_cell.angle_beta   90.00
_cell.angle_gamma   90.00
#
_symmetry.space_group_name_H-M   'P 1'
#
loop_
_entity.id
_entity.type
_entity.pdbx_description
1 polymer ?
#
loop_
_entity_poly.entity_id
_entity_poly.type
_entity_poly.pdbx_seq_one_letter_code
_entity_poly.pdbx_strand_id
1 'polypeptide(L)'
;KNALLTRLKSILLPSLRNHLSSYLTALDIKDGPKPNYPNPNLDLFPEILSKLDQTLDETEECIHSATLNIIPIGTHDHQLRQFKNFRCTQLMSSISHYAKDFRMMFMVSRMFIRASQDLINHPEDAECQDKMLTWKMDVTRGKAICNISIAKTVDIFQGSDFEIIQDEWQKKEKSLDDLIRSLTEIMRFPASLWGRGTHSAVDKQVIELAKLTLPLS
;
A
#
# COMPACT_ATOMS: atom_id res chain seq x y z
N LYS A 1 -24.98 -4.61 -8.83
CA LYS A 1 -23.72 -5.25 -8.36
C LYS A 1 -22.82 -5.73 -9.51
N ASN A 2 -23.28 -6.58 -10.44
CA ASN A 2 -22.45 -6.97 -11.62
C ASN A 2 -22.03 -5.78 -12.49
N ALA A 3 -22.91 -4.79 -12.71
CA ALA A 3 -22.52 -3.57 -13.44
C ALA A 3 -21.42 -2.75 -12.74
N LEU A 4 -21.44 -2.69 -11.41
CA LEU A 4 -20.40 -2.02 -10.60
C LEU A 4 -19.06 -2.75 -10.75
N LEU A 5 -19.09 -4.07 -10.68
CA LEU A 5 -17.93 -4.91 -10.91
C LEU A 5 -17.33 -4.70 -12.32
N THR A 6 -18.18 -4.66 -13.34
CA THR A 6 -17.74 -4.40 -14.72
C THR A 6 -17.15 -3.00 -14.84
N ARG A 7 -17.79 -1.97 -14.27
CA ARG A 7 -17.25 -0.59 -14.26
C ARG A 7 -15.88 -0.54 -13.58
N LEU A 8 -15.74 -1.19 -12.44
CA LEU A 8 -14.49 -1.22 -11.68
C LEU A 8 -13.36 -1.88 -12.48
N LYS A 9 -13.62 -3.04 -13.08
CA LYS A 9 -12.63 -3.81 -13.85
C LYS A 9 -12.26 -3.18 -15.19
N SER A 10 -13.26 -2.69 -15.93
CA SER A 10 -13.07 -2.28 -17.31
C SER A 10 -12.77 -0.79 -17.47
N ILE A 11 -13.11 0.03 -16.47
CA ILE A 11 -13.00 1.49 -16.57
C ILE A 11 -12.11 2.03 -15.46
N LEU A 12 -12.46 1.82 -14.19
CA LEU A 12 -11.83 2.54 -13.08
C LEU A 12 -10.39 2.09 -12.82
N LEU A 13 -10.14 0.78 -12.64
CA LEU A 13 -8.80 0.26 -12.36
C LEU A 13 -7.81 0.51 -13.54
N PRO A 14 -8.20 0.30 -14.81
CA PRO A 14 -7.35 0.70 -15.95
C PRO A 14 -7.08 2.21 -15.98
N SER A 15 -8.09 3.05 -15.70
CA SER A 15 -7.93 4.51 -15.69
C SER A 15 -6.95 4.95 -14.60
N LEU A 16 -7.02 4.39 -13.40
CA LEU A 16 -6.04 4.64 -12.33
C LEU A 16 -4.61 4.33 -12.77
N ARG A 17 -4.40 3.17 -13.43
CA ARG A 17 -3.10 2.78 -13.94
C ARG A 17 -2.58 3.74 -15.02
N ASN A 18 -3.46 4.20 -15.89
CA ASN A 18 -3.14 5.16 -16.95
C ASN A 18 -2.81 6.55 -16.38
N HIS A 19 -3.62 7.04 -15.44
CA HIS A 19 -3.37 8.32 -14.78
C HIS A 19 -2.09 8.29 -13.94
N LEU A 20 -1.81 7.18 -13.24
CA LEU A 20 -0.55 6.98 -12.51
C LEU A 20 0.66 6.99 -13.46
N SER A 21 0.52 6.35 -14.62
CA SER A 21 1.57 6.36 -15.65
C SER A 21 1.81 7.77 -16.18
N SER A 22 0.72 8.50 -16.47
CA SER A 22 0.76 9.90 -16.93
C SER A 22 1.41 10.82 -15.90
N TYR A 23 1.10 10.63 -14.62
CA TYR A 23 1.70 11.38 -13.50
C TYR A 23 3.23 11.23 -13.47
N LEU A 24 3.74 10.01 -13.65
CA LEU A 24 5.19 9.75 -13.66
C LEU A 24 5.87 10.27 -14.92
N THR A 25 5.19 10.21 -16.06
CA THR A 25 5.65 10.88 -17.27
C THR A 25 5.75 12.38 -17.06
N ALA A 26 4.77 13.00 -16.40
CA ALA A 26 4.81 14.41 -16.05
C ALA A 26 5.93 14.75 -15.06
N LEU A 27 6.34 13.82 -14.19
CA LEU A 27 7.52 13.96 -13.34
C LEU A 27 8.86 13.79 -14.09
N ASP A 28 8.84 13.48 -15.40
CA ASP A 28 10.01 13.09 -16.21
C ASP A 28 10.81 11.93 -15.61
N ILE A 29 10.14 11.02 -14.91
CA ILE A 29 10.76 9.82 -14.36
C ILE A 29 10.86 8.79 -15.47
N LYS A 30 12.01 8.78 -16.15
CA LYS A 30 12.38 7.76 -17.13
C LYS A 30 13.14 6.61 -16.47
N ASP A 31 12.81 5.39 -16.89
CA ASP A 31 13.53 4.18 -16.52
C ASP A 31 14.98 4.28 -17.05
N GLY A 32 15.95 4.28 -16.13
CA GLY A 32 17.36 4.32 -16.48
C GLY A 32 18.26 4.92 -15.40
N PRO A 33 19.52 4.44 -15.31
CA PRO A 33 20.47 4.85 -14.26
C PRO A 33 21.12 6.21 -14.54
N LYS A 34 20.92 6.79 -15.73
CA LYS A 34 21.57 8.05 -16.08
C LYS A 34 20.89 9.24 -15.37
N PRO A 35 21.67 10.16 -14.77
CA PRO A 35 21.17 11.42 -14.28
C PRO A 35 20.83 12.29 -15.49
N ASN A 36 19.61 12.14 -16.01
CA ASN A 36 19.02 13.23 -16.76
C ASN A 36 18.47 14.20 -15.73
N TYR A 37 18.76 15.50 -15.89
CA TYR A 37 18.12 16.55 -15.09
C TYR A 37 16.61 16.43 -15.30
N PRO A 38 15.86 15.96 -14.30
CA PRO A 38 14.43 15.81 -14.46
C PRO A 38 13.83 17.19 -14.64
N ASN A 39 12.95 17.33 -15.64
CA ASN A 39 12.19 18.55 -15.85
C ASN A 39 10.69 18.25 -15.70
N PRO A 40 10.17 18.19 -14.46
CA PRO A 40 8.76 17.92 -14.23
C PRO A 40 7.89 18.96 -14.95
N ASN A 41 6.96 18.50 -15.78
CA ASN A 41 5.99 19.35 -16.45
C ASN A 41 4.85 19.68 -15.48
N LEU A 42 5.06 20.70 -14.65
CA LEU A 42 4.12 21.13 -13.61
C LEU A 42 2.77 21.61 -14.16
N ASP A 43 2.71 22.05 -15.43
CA ASP A 43 1.47 22.53 -16.05
C ASP A 43 0.44 21.41 -16.23
N LEU A 44 0.89 20.16 -16.35
CA LEU A 44 0.01 18.99 -16.48
C LEU A 44 -0.50 18.46 -15.13
N PHE A 45 0.10 18.87 -14.01
CA PHE A 45 -0.19 18.30 -12.70
C PHE A 45 -1.63 18.54 -12.24
N PRO A 46 -2.20 19.76 -12.35
CA PRO A 46 -3.57 20.01 -11.90
C PRO A 46 -4.58 19.08 -12.56
N GLU A 47 -4.47 18.89 -13.88
CA GLU A 47 -5.37 18.02 -14.64
C GLU A 47 -5.17 16.55 -14.26
N ILE A 48 -3.92 16.06 -14.21
CA ILE A 48 -3.63 14.66 -13.88
C ILE A 48 -4.05 14.33 -12.45
N LEU A 49 -3.77 15.21 -11.49
CA LEU A 49 -4.13 15.02 -10.08
C LEU A 49 -5.65 15.06 -9.91
N SER A 50 -6.36 15.97 -10.58
CA SER A 50 -7.83 16.01 -10.56
C SER A 50 -8.44 14.72 -11.12
N LYS A 51 -7.91 14.21 -12.23
CA LYS A 51 -8.35 12.93 -12.81
C LYS A 51 -8.06 11.75 -11.89
N LEU A 52 -6.88 11.74 -11.23
CA LEU A 52 -6.54 10.71 -10.25
C LEU A 52 -7.54 10.74 -9.09
N ASP A 53 -7.72 11.90 -8.46
CA ASP A 53 -8.59 12.12 -7.31
C ASP A 53 -10.03 11.69 -7.60
N GLN A 54 -10.59 12.14 -8.72
CA GLN A 54 -11.92 11.72 -9.16
C GLN A 54 -11.99 10.20 -9.37
N THR A 55 -10.98 9.59 -10.00
CA THR A 55 -11.00 8.14 -10.24
C THR A 55 -10.81 7.35 -8.94
N LEU A 56 -10.03 7.86 -7.98
CA LEU A 56 -9.86 7.32 -6.62
C LEU A 56 -11.22 7.26 -5.93
N ASP A 57 -11.93 8.39 -5.90
CA ASP A 57 -13.25 8.53 -5.27
C ASP A 57 -14.29 7.63 -5.95
N GLU A 58 -14.37 7.64 -7.28
CA GLU A 58 -15.30 6.78 -8.02
C GLU A 58 -15.01 5.28 -7.78
N THR A 59 -13.74 4.92 -7.60
CA THR A 59 -13.32 3.54 -7.28
C THR A 59 -13.80 3.16 -5.88
N GLU A 60 -13.58 4.02 -4.89
CA GLU A 60 -14.04 3.82 -3.52
C GLU A 60 -15.57 3.71 -3.45
N GLU A 61 -16.30 4.64 -4.05
CA GLU A 61 -17.76 4.63 -4.10
C GLU A 61 -18.29 3.37 -4.80
N CYS A 62 -17.66 2.96 -5.90
CA CYS A 62 -18.07 1.78 -6.65
C CYS A 62 -17.87 0.50 -5.83
N ILE A 63 -16.75 0.40 -5.11
CA ILE A 63 -16.47 -0.71 -4.20
C ILE A 63 -17.47 -0.70 -3.05
N HIS A 64 -17.64 0.42 -2.36
CA HIS A 64 -18.56 0.57 -1.24
C HIS A 64 -19.99 0.19 -1.65
N SER A 65 -20.46 0.70 -2.80
CA SER A 65 -21.77 0.36 -3.35
C SER A 65 -21.92 -1.12 -3.69
N ALA A 66 -20.83 -1.78 -4.13
CA ALA A 66 -20.83 -3.20 -4.45
C ALA A 66 -20.87 -4.08 -3.19
N THR A 67 -20.20 -3.64 -2.11
CA THR A 67 -20.12 -4.34 -0.82
C THR A 67 -21.28 -4.03 0.12
N LEU A 68 -22.04 -2.95 -0.14
CA LEU A 68 -23.21 -2.55 0.66
C LEU A 68 -24.23 -3.69 0.82
N ASN A 69 -24.82 -3.80 2.01
CA ASN A 69 -25.87 -4.77 2.38
C ASN A 69 -25.46 -6.25 2.32
N ILE A 70 -24.17 -6.57 2.38
CA ILE A 70 -23.72 -7.95 2.59
C ILE A 70 -23.77 -8.20 4.10
N ILE A 71 -24.95 -8.63 4.58
CA ILE A 71 -25.11 -9.16 5.93
C ILE A 71 -25.01 -10.68 5.80
N PRO A 72 -23.89 -11.31 6.19
CA PRO A 72 -23.76 -12.75 6.17
C PRO A 72 -24.32 -13.25 7.48
N ILE A 73 -25.54 -13.76 7.45
CA ILE A 73 -26.07 -14.52 8.58
C ILE A 73 -25.42 -15.91 8.51
N GLY A 74 -24.22 -16.01 9.10
CA GLY A 74 -23.44 -17.26 9.19
C GLY A 74 -22.67 -17.64 7.90
N THR A 75 -22.51 -18.95 7.67
CA THR A 75 -21.71 -19.56 6.60
C THR A 75 -22.42 -19.65 5.23
N HIS A 76 -23.60 -19.05 5.08
CA HIS A 76 -24.47 -19.23 3.92
C HIS A 76 -24.20 -18.23 2.77
N ASP A 77 -22.94 -17.85 2.53
CA ASP A 77 -22.59 -16.90 1.46
C ASP A 77 -22.17 -17.56 0.14
N HIS A 78 -22.19 -18.90 0.07
CA HIS A 78 -21.80 -19.67 -1.13
C HIS A 78 -22.51 -19.19 -2.40
N GLN A 79 -23.79 -18.81 -2.31
CA GLN A 79 -24.58 -18.33 -3.45
C GLN A 79 -24.17 -16.91 -3.92
N LEU A 80 -23.47 -16.15 -3.08
CA LEU A 80 -23.08 -14.75 -3.37
C LEU A 80 -21.86 -14.65 -4.31
N ARG A 81 -21.22 -15.78 -4.65
CA ARG A 81 -20.08 -15.87 -5.60
C ARG A 81 -18.98 -14.84 -5.31
N GLN A 82 -18.93 -13.73 -6.06
CA GLN A 82 -17.92 -12.69 -5.91
C GLN A 82 -18.18 -11.72 -4.74
N PHE A 83 -19.36 -11.81 -4.13
CA PHE A 83 -19.84 -10.97 -3.03
C PHE A 83 -19.91 -11.73 -1.70
N LYS A 84 -19.10 -12.79 -1.55
CA LYS A 84 -18.88 -13.43 -0.26
C LYS A 84 -18.35 -12.43 0.75
N ASN A 85 -18.70 -12.60 2.03
CA ASN A 85 -18.39 -11.62 3.06
C ASN A 85 -16.88 -11.35 3.13
N PHE A 86 -16.09 -12.41 3.16
CA PHE A 86 -14.64 -12.30 3.28
C PHE A 86 -14.03 -11.53 2.09
N ARG A 87 -14.51 -11.76 0.85
CA ARG A 87 -14.04 -11.03 -0.35
C ARG A 87 -14.38 -9.55 -0.24
N CYS A 88 -15.58 -9.22 0.24
CA CYS A 88 -15.98 -7.84 0.43
C CYS A 88 -15.22 -7.15 1.56
N THR A 89 -14.90 -7.87 2.64
CA THR A 89 -14.06 -7.39 3.73
C THR A 89 -12.64 -7.06 3.24
N GLN A 90 -12.05 -7.96 2.45
CA GLN A 90 -10.76 -7.71 1.83
C GLN A 90 -10.81 -6.56 0.84
N LEU A 91 -11.89 -6.44 0.06
CA LEU A 91 -12.05 -5.35 -0.89
C LEU A 91 -12.14 -3.98 -0.19
N MET A 92 -12.85 -3.90 0.94
CA MET A 92 -12.85 -2.71 1.79
C MET A 92 -11.47 -2.42 2.39
N SER A 93 -10.75 -3.46 2.81
CA SER A 93 -9.35 -3.34 3.25
C SER A 93 -8.45 -2.84 2.12
N SER A 94 -8.67 -3.27 0.88
CA SER A 94 -7.91 -2.82 -0.29
C SER A 94 -8.09 -1.33 -0.55
N ILE A 95 -9.30 -0.75 -0.37
CA ILE A 95 -9.50 0.71 -0.45
C ILE A 95 -8.56 1.43 0.53
N SER A 96 -8.52 1.00 1.78
CA SER A 96 -7.70 1.64 2.82
C SER A 96 -6.21 1.55 2.51
N HIS A 97 -5.74 0.40 1.99
CA HIS A 97 -4.35 0.24 1.56
C HIS A 97 -4.02 1.12 0.36
N TYR A 98 -4.90 1.13 -0.63
CA TYR A 98 -4.77 1.92 -1.84
C TYR A 98 -4.65 3.43 -1.54
N ALA A 99 -5.52 3.99 -0.71
CA ALA A 99 -5.44 5.40 -0.32
C ALA A 99 -4.11 5.73 0.38
N LYS A 100 -3.63 4.83 1.24
CA LYS A 100 -2.34 4.97 1.91
C LYS A 100 -1.17 4.93 0.92
N ASP A 101 -1.20 4.00 -0.03
CA ASP A 101 -0.14 3.83 -1.03
C ASP A 101 -0.02 5.06 -1.95
N PHE A 102 -1.16 5.58 -2.43
CA PHE A 102 -1.18 6.82 -3.22
C PHE A 102 -0.69 8.02 -2.42
N ARG A 103 -1.13 8.16 -1.16
CA ARG A 103 -0.64 9.22 -0.28
C ARG A 103 0.88 9.17 -0.08
N MET A 104 1.43 7.98 0.15
CA MET A 104 2.88 7.79 0.29
C MET A 104 3.60 8.15 -1.02
N MET A 105 3.06 7.73 -2.17
CA MET A 105 3.60 8.05 -3.49
C MET A 105 3.62 9.57 -3.75
N PHE A 106 2.55 10.30 -3.42
CA PHE A 106 2.53 11.75 -3.56
C PHE A 106 3.51 12.44 -2.60
N MET A 107 3.67 11.93 -1.38
CA MET A 107 4.65 12.46 -0.43
C MET A 107 6.09 12.34 -0.98
N VAL A 108 6.48 11.16 -1.47
CA VAL A 108 7.82 10.97 -2.05
C VAL A 108 8.01 11.77 -3.34
N SER A 109 6.96 11.94 -4.13
CA SER A 109 7.00 12.75 -5.36
C SER A 109 7.26 14.23 -5.07
N ARG A 110 6.70 14.77 -3.98
CA ARG A 110 7.01 16.13 -3.52
C ARG A 110 8.47 16.29 -3.10
N MET A 111 9.04 15.28 -2.45
CA MET A 111 10.46 15.29 -2.06
C MET A 111 11.36 15.23 -3.29
N PHE A 112 11.00 14.40 -4.28
CA PHE A 112 11.68 14.33 -5.57
C PHE A 112 11.66 15.67 -6.33
N ILE A 113 10.50 16.34 -6.42
CA ILE A 113 10.40 17.65 -7.10
C ILE A 113 11.33 18.67 -6.45
N ARG A 114 11.36 18.73 -5.11
CA ARG A 114 12.26 19.64 -4.37
C ARG A 114 13.73 19.33 -4.64
N ALA A 115 14.12 18.06 -4.51
CA ALA A 115 15.49 17.64 -4.80
C ALA A 115 15.89 17.90 -6.27
N SER A 116 14.94 17.82 -7.19
CA SER A 116 15.14 18.16 -8.60
C SER A 116 15.41 19.66 -8.78
N GLN A 117 14.64 20.51 -8.09
CA GLN A 117 14.85 21.97 -8.10
C GLN A 117 16.19 22.37 -7.47
N ASP A 118 16.56 21.75 -6.34
CA ASP A 118 17.84 21.97 -5.69
C ASP A 118 19.01 21.62 -6.62
N LEU A 119 18.93 20.48 -7.31
CA LEU A 119 19.93 20.07 -8.30
C LEU A 119 20.01 21.03 -9.50
N ILE A 120 18.88 21.59 -9.96
CA ILE A 120 18.89 22.59 -11.04
C ILE A 120 19.62 23.86 -10.59
N ASN A 121 19.44 24.28 -9.34
CA ASN A 121 20.10 25.46 -8.78
C ASN A 121 21.58 25.19 -8.45
N HIS A 122 21.93 23.95 -8.15
CA HIS A 122 23.27 23.52 -7.71
C HIS A 122 23.73 22.25 -8.46
N PRO A 123 23.98 22.33 -9.78
CA PRO A 123 24.22 21.15 -10.62
C PRO A 123 25.53 20.40 -10.32
N GLU A 124 26.51 21.07 -9.71
CA GLU A 124 27.81 20.49 -9.35
C GLU A 124 27.81 19.86 -7.94
N ASP A 125 26.72 20.00 -7.18
CA ASP A 125 26.61 19.45 -5.83
C ASP A 125 26.26 17.96 -5.87
N ALA A 126 27.24 17.12 -5.52
CA ALA A 126 27.09 15.68 -5.43
C ALA A 126 26.02 15.24 -4.41
N GLU A 127 25.80 16.01 -3.35
CA GLU A 127 24.76 15.72 -2.35
C GLU A 127 23.36 15.96 -2.94
N CYS A 128 23.17 17.04 -3.70
CA CYS A 128 21.93 17.30 -4.43
C CYS A 128 21.63 16.19 -5.44
N GLN A 129 22.66 15.71 -6.15
CA GLN A 129 22.51 14.61 -7.10
C GLN A 129 22.10 13.30 -6.41
N ASP A 130 22.76 12.93 -5.30
CA ASP A 130 22.46 11.70 -4.55
C ASP A 130 21.05 11.72 -3.95
N LYS A 131 20.65 12.86 -3.35
CA LYS A 131 19.28 13.08 -2.86
C LYS A 131 18.25 12.92 -3.97
N MET A 132 18.46 13.54 -5.13
CA MET A 132 17.55 13.44 -6.26
C MET A 132 17.42 11.98 -6.74
N LEU A 133 18.53 11.25 -6.88
CA LEU A 133 18.52 9.84 -7.29
C LEU A 133 17.80 8.95 -6.28
N THR A 134 18.03 9.18 -4.98
CA THR A 134 17.33 8.47 -3.90
C THR A 134 15.82 8.67 -4.01
N TRP A 135 15.36 9.91 -4.13
CA TRP A 135 13.93 10.18 -4.26
C TRP A 135 13.34 9.69 -5.57
N LYS A 136 14.11 9.70 -6.67
CA LYS A 136 13.69 9.09 -7.95
C LYS A 136 13.41 7.59 -7.77
N MET A 137 14.29 6.88 -7.05
CA MET A 137 14.12 5.46 -6.75
C MET A 137 12.89 5.22 -5.88
N ASP A 138 12.67 6.07 -4.87
CA ASP A 138 11.50 5.96 -3.98
C ASP A 138 10.18 6.24 -4.69
N VAL A 139 10.12 7.22 -5.60
CA VAL A 139 8.92 7.44 -6.43
C VAL A 139 8.66 6.25 -7.34
N THR A 140 9.71 5.67 -7.94
CA THR A 140 9.62 4.46 -8.78
C THR A 140 9.11 3.26 -7.96
N ARG A 141 9.57 3.12 -6.72
CA ARG A 141 9.05 2.12 -5.78
C ARG A 141 7.59 2.39 -5.42
N GLY A 142 7.23 3.64 -5.16
CA GLY A 142 5.86 4.07 -4.89
C GLY A 142 4.89 3.71 -6.02
N LYS A 143 5.30 3.93 -7.28
CA LYS A 143 4.57 3.45 -8.47
C LYS A 143 4.32 1.95 -8.43
N ALA A 144 5.38 1.17 -8.19
CA ALA A 144 5.28 -0.28 -8.19
C ALA A 144 4.30 -0.76 -7.11
N ILE A 145 4.35 -0.17 -5.91
CA ILE A 145 3.42 -0.46 -4.83
C ILE A 145 1.97 -0.11 -5.22
N CYS A 146 1.73 1.09 -5.77
CA CYS A 146 0.39 1.48 -6.23
C CYS A 146 -0.15 0.51 -7.30
N ASN A 147 0.68 0.11 -8.26
CA ASN A 147 0.29 -0.87 -9.29
C ASN A 147 -0.03 -2.25 -8.70
N ILE A 148 0.74 -2.71 -7.70
CA ILE A 148 0.45 -3.95 -6.99
C ILE A 148 -0.90 -3.86 -6.30
N SER A 149 -1.21 -2.74 -5.64
CA SER A 149 -2.50 -2.55 -4.96
C SER A 149 -3.68 -2.49 -5.93
N ILE A 150 -3.51 -1.84 -7.09
CA ILE A 150 -4.50 -1.88 -8.19
C ILE A 150 -4.70 -3.33 -8.68
N ALA A 151 -3.61 -4.08 -8.91
CA ALA A 151 -3.68 -5.47 -9.38
C ALA A 151 -4.36 -6.39 -8.37
N LYS A 152 -4.00 -6.29 -7.08
CA LYS A 152 -4.64 -7.04 -5.99
C LYS A 152 -6.15 -6.80 -5.93
N THR A 153 -6.60 -5.58 -6.21
CA THR A 153 -8.03 -5.28 -6.27
C THR A 153 -8.71 -6.06 -7.41
N VAL A 154 -8.04 -6.22 -8.57
CA VAL A 154 -8.52 -7.07 -9.66
C VAL A 154 -8.59 -8.54 -9.22
N ASP A 155 -7.54 -9.02 -8.55
CA ASP A 155 -7.41 -10.41 -8.13
C ASP A 155 -8.47 -10.79 -7.09
N ILE A 156 -8.79 -9.93 -6.12
CA ILE A 156 -9.88 -10.18 -5.15
C ILE A 156 -11.22 -10.42 -5.84
N PHE A 157 -11.44 -9.87 -7.04
CA PHE A 157 -12.65 -10.16 -7.79
C PHE A 157 -12.57 -11.43 -8.63
N GLN A 158 -11.43 -11.71 -9.24
CA GLN A 158 -11.28 -12.76 -10.27
C GLN A 158 -10.74 -14.08 -9.72
N GLY A 159 -9.89 -14.02 -8.70
CA GLY A 159 -9.19 -15.15 -8.12
C GLY A 159 -10.12 -16.15 -7.44
N SER A 160 -9.66 -17.38 -7.31
CA SER A 160 -10.39 -18.36 -6.51
C SER A 160 -10.40 -17.93 -5.04
N ASP A 161 -11.40 -18.40 -4.29
CA ASP A 161 -11.43 -18.17 -2.83
C ASP A 161 -10.16 -18.70 -2.16
N PHE A 162 -9.59 -19.78 -2.68
CA PHE A 162 -8.35 -20.37 -2.18
C PHE A 162 -7.15 -19.45 -2.37
N GLU A 163 -6.93 -18.90 -3.58
CA GLU A 163 -5.84 -17.96 -3.85
C GLU A 163 -5.91 -16.73 -2.95
N ILE A 164 -7.14 -16.24 -2.74
CA ILE A 164 -7.41 -15.08 -1.91
C ILE A 164 -7.11 -15.35 -0.42
N ILE A 165 -7.52 -16.52 0.09
CA ILE A 165 -7.22 -16.94 1.47
C ILE A 165 -5.72 -17.18 1.64
N GLN A 166 -5.07 -17.77 0.64
CA GLN A 166 -3.63 -18.04 0.65
C GLN A 166 -2.80 -16.76 0.69
N ASP A 167 -3.14 -15.75 -0.12
CA ASP A 167 -2.46 -14.44 -0.09
C ASP A 167 -2.61 -13.75 1.27
N GLU A 168 -3.81 -13.76 1.87
CA GLU A 168 -4.00 -13.21 3.21
C GLU A 168 -3.24 -13.98 4.29
N TRP A 169 -3.25 -15.31 4.22
CA TRP A 169 -2.47 -16.14 5.13
C TRP A 169 -0.99 -15.76 5.08
N GLN A 170 -0.40 -15.70 3.88
CA GLN A 170 1.01 -15.37 3.69
C GLN A 170 1.35 -13.96 4.19
N LYS A 171 0.46 -12.98 4.03
CA LYS A 171 0.64 -11.63 4.61
C LYS A 171 0.66 -11.67 6.13
N LYS A 172 -0.25 -12.44 6.75
CA LYS A 172 -0.35 -12.57 8.20
C LYS A 172 0.86 -13.29 8.77
N GLU A 173 1.30 -14.36 8.12
CA GLU A 173 2.54 -15.08 8.45
C GLU A 173 3.75 -14.13 8.43
N LYS A 174 3.96 -13.40 7.33
CA LYS A 174 5.05 -12.41 7.24
C LYS A 174 4.96 -11.33 8.31
N SER A 175 3.76 -10.82 8.60
CA SER A 175 3.56 -9.81 9.64
C SER A 175 3.90 -10.35 11.04
N LEU A 176 3.59 -11.62 11.29
CA LEU A 176 3.92 -12.31 12.53
C LEU A 176 5.44 -12.51 12.64
N ASP A 177 6.11 -12.93 11.56
CA ASP A 177 7.56 -13.07 11.51
C ASP A 177 8.27 -11.75 11.79
N ASP A 178 7.82 -10.65 11.17
CA ASP A 178 8.35 -9.32 11.41
C ASP A 178 8.15 -8.86 12.86
N LEU A 179 6.99 -9.17 13.47
CA LEU A 179 6.72 -8.88 14.87
C LEU A 179 7.60 -9.70 15.80
N ILE A 180 7.74 -11.00 15.56
CA ILE A 180 8.61 -11.90 16.34
C ILE A 180 10.05 -11.43 16.26
N ARG A 181 10.53 -11.06 15.07
CA ARG A 181 11.87 -10.50 14.88
C ARG A 181 12.07 -9.21 15.67
N SER A 182 11.11 -8.29 15.59
CA SER A 182 11.15 -7.02 16.34
C SER A 182 11.17 -7.27 17.86
N LEU A 183 10.33 -8.17 18.36
CA LEU A 183 10.31 -8.55 19.78
C LEU A 183 11.63 -9.23 20.21
N THR A 184 12.19 -10.08 19.36
CA THR A 184 13.46 -10.75 19.62
C THR A 184 14.62 -9.75 19.67
N GLU A 185 14.63 -8.76 18.78
CA GLU A 185 15.59 -7.66 18.79
C GLU A 185 15.46 -6.84 20.09
N ILE A 186 14.23 -6.50 20.51
CA ILE A 186 13.97 -5.81 21.79
C ILE A 186 14.48 -6.63 22.99
N MET A 187 14.20 -7.93 23.02
CA MET A 187 14.64 -8.82 24.12
C MET A 187 16.15 -9.05 24.15
N ARG A 188 16.86 -8.87 23.04
CA ARG A 188 18.33 -8.94 22.99
C ARG A 188 19.02 -7.70 23.52
N PHE A 189 18.31 -6.60 23.77
CA PHE A 189 18.89 -5.44 24.47
C PHE A 189 19.20 -5.83 25.92
N PRO A 190 20.43 -5.58 26.41
CA PRO A 190 20.83 -5.99 27.74
C PRO A 190 19.98 -5.26 28.79
N ALA A 191 19.38 -6.04 29.70
CA ALA A 191 18.59 -5.57 30.83
C ALA A 191 19.31 -4.56 31.75
N SER A 192 20.62 -4.38 31.58
CA SER A 192 21.44 -3.40 32.32
C SER A 192 21.18 -1.94 31.92
N LEU A 193 20.50 -1.67 30.79
CA LEU A 193 20.04 -0.32 30.40
C LEU A 193 18.58 -0.04 30.79
N TRP A 194 17.82 -1.06 31.14
CA TRP A 194 16.54 -0.87 31.83
C TRP A 194 16.86 -0.52 33.27
N GLY A 195 16.91 0.79 33.53
CA GLY A 195 17.13 1.34 34.86
C GLY A 195 16.35 0.55 35.91
N ARG A 196 17.05 0.20 36.98
CA ARG A 196 16.53 -0.50 38.17
C ARG A 196 15.24 0.17 38.64
N GLY A 197 14.10 -0.33 38.20
CA GLY A 197 12.79 0.19 38.60
C GLY A 197 11.74 0.16 37.50
N THR A 198 11.37 -1.05 37.05
CA THR A 198 9.97 -1.49 36.85
C THR A 198 9.99 -2.80 36.07
N HIS A 199 9.79 -3.92 36.77
CA HIS A 199 9.19 -5.11 36.14
C HIS A 199 7.80 -4.69 35.65
N SER A 200 7.73 -4.19 34.41
CA SER A 200 6.52 -3.58 33.87
C SER A 200 5.56 -4.66 33.39
N ALA A 201 4.27 -4.32 33.39
CA ALA A 201 3.17 -5.20 33.01
C ALA A 201 3.35 -5.93 31.66
N VAL A 202 4.26 -5.45 30.81
CA VAL A 202 4.64 -6.05 29.53
C VAL A 202 5.27 -7.44 29.72
N ASP A 203 6.16 -7.63 30.70
CA ASP A 203 6.77 -8.94 30.95
C ASP A 203 5.74 -9.97 31.38
N LYS A 204 4.77 -9.55 32.21
CA LYS A 204 3.64 -10.40 32.62
C LYS A 204 2.74 -10.76 31.44
N GLN A 205 2.44 -9.81 30.56
CA GLN A 205 1.60 -10.05 29.38
C GLN A 205 2.28 -10.98 28.37
N VAL A 206 3.59 -10.84 28.16
CA VAL A 206 4.36 -11.73 27.27
C VAL A 206 4.41 -13.16 27.82
N ILE A 207 4.59 -13.32 29.14
CA ILE A 207 4.58 -14.65 29.79
C ILE A 207 3.18 -15.28 29.75
N GLU A 208 2.11 -14.51 29.97
CA GLU A 208 0.71 -14.97 29.84
C GLU A 208 0.38 -15.41 28.42
N LEU A 209 0.78 -14.62 27.42
CA LEU A 209 0.60 -14.96 25.99
C LEU A 209 1.34 -16.24 25.61
N ALA A 210 2.56 -16.45 26.12
CA ALA A 210 3.34 -17.66 25.87
C ALA A 210 2.69 -18.91 26.48
N LYS A 211 2.05 -18.79 27.66
CA LYS A 211 1.29 -19.89 28.29
C LYS A 211 0.01 -20.25 27.54
N LEU A 212 -0.63 -19.28 26.88
CA LEU A 212 -1.85 -19.51 26.10
C LEU A 212 -1.60 -20.07 24.70
N THR A 213 -0.38 -19.91 24.16
CA THR A 213 -0.03 -20.34 22.80
C THR A 213 0.70 -21.67 22.72
N LEU A 214 1.19 -22.20 23.84
CA LEU A 214 1.77 -23.55 23.89
C LEU A 214 0.68 -24.56 24.25
N PRO A 215 0.32 -25.50 23.36
CA PRO A 215 -0.58 -26.59 23.73
C PRO A 215 0.18 -27.50 24.70
N LEU A 216 -0.22 -27.50 25.96
CA LEU A 216 0.22 -28.49 26.95
C LEU A 216 -0.37 -29.84 26.55
N SER A 217 0.46 -30.69 25.94
CA SER A 217 0.27 -32.15 25.89
C SER A 217 0.53 -32.77 27.25
#